data_AF-A0A1G1FFJ5-F1
#
_entry.id   AF-A0A1G1FFJ5-F1
#
_cell.length_a   1.000
_cell.length_b   1.000
_cell.length_c   1.000
_cell.angle_alpha   90.00
_cell.angle_beta   90.00
_cell.angle_gamma   90.00
#
_symmetry.space_group_name_H-M   'P 1'
#
loop_
_entity.id
_entity.type
_entity.pdbx_description
1 polymer ?
#
loop_
_entity_poly.entity_id
_entity_poly.type
_entity_poly.pdbx_seq_one_letter_code
_entity_poly.pdbx_strand_id
1 'polypeptide(L)'
;MRLNSLLTDKKASILEKWFDVIIETYPPDTASFLKNRNNSFANPTGSTISQGIEDIFDELLRGLNREKTSQFLDDIVRIRAVQDFTPSQALSFIFPLKRIIREELAAEIAGKHLSDEILALESEIDGLALSSFDIYMKCREKIYDIKANEVKRSTFRLLQMANLINDTNGEEPDLEGSNNLKIKRGEVKK
;
A
#
# COMPACT_ATOMS: atom_id res chain seq x y z
N MET A 1 -22.87 -27.60 2.34
CA MET A 1 -21.42 -27.30 2.28
C MET A 1 -21.29 -25.81 2.48
N ARG A 2 -20.40 -25.35 3.37
CA ARG A 2 -20.21 -23.92 3.63
C ARG A 2 -19.31 -23.34 2.55
N LEU A 3 -19.54 -22.09 2.11
CA LEU A 3 -18.71 -21.41 1.11
C LEU A 3 -17.20 -21.54 1.39
N ASN A 4 -16.80 -21.47 2.67
CA ASN A 4 -15.40 -21.61 3.09
C ASN A 4 -14.75 -22.92 2.63
N SER A 5 -15.46 -24.05 2.60
CA SER A 5 -14.84 -25.30 2.13
C SER A 5 -14.52 -25.25 0.64
N LEU A 6 -15.41 -24.66 -0.16
CA LEU A 6 -15.20 -24.49 -1.59
C LEU A 6 -14.04 -23.53 -1.88
N LEU A 7 -13.96 -22.43 -1.11
CA LEU A 7 -12.85 -21.48 -1.23
C LEU A 7 -11.52 -22.11 -0.84
N THR A 8 -11.48 -22.94 0.21
CA THR A 8 -10.28 -23.70 0.58
C THR A 8 -9.85 -24.65 -0.54
N ASP A 9 -10.80 -25.38 -1.13
CA ASP A 9 -10.52 -26.32 -2.24
C ASP A 9 -9.95 -25.60 -3.48
N LYS A 10 -10.39 -24.36 -3.72
CA LYS A 10 -9.96 -23.52 -4.84
C LYS A 10 -8.83 -22.53 -4.49
N LYS A 11 -8.33 -22.52 -3.25
CA LYS A 11 -7.38 -21.51 -2.73
C LYS A 11 -6.19 -21.29 -3.68
N ALA A 12 -5.52 -22.37 -4.09
CA ALA A 12 -4.34 -22.28 -4.94
C ALA A 12 -4.62 -21.58 -6.29
N SER A 13 -5.72 -21.96 -6.95
CA SER A 13 -6.16 -21.38 -8.23
C SER A 13 -6.53 -19.90 -8.07
N ILE A 14 -7.27 -19.56 -7.00
CA ILE A 14 -7.67 -18.18 -6.70
C ILE A 14 -6.43 -17.30 -6.46
N LEU A 15 -5.50 -17.75 -5.62
CA LEU A 15 -4.27 -17.01 -5.29
C LEU A 15 -3.36 -16.83 -6.50
N GLU A 16 -3.23 -17.84 -7.35
CA GLU A 16 -2.43 -17.74 -8.58
C GLU A 16 -3.01 -16.69 -9.53
N LYS A 17 -4.31 -16.77 -9.82
CA LYS A 17 -5.01 -15.78 -10.66
C LYS A 17 -4.96 -14.39 -10.06
N TRP A 18 -5.11 -14.28 -8.74
CA TRP A 18 -5.09 -13.00 -8.06
C TRP A 18 -3.71 -12.37 -8.15
N PHE A 19 -2.66 -13.14 -7.89
CA PHE A 19 -1.27 -12.69 -8.08
C PHE A 19 -1.02 -12.21 -9.50
N ASP A 20 -1.43 -12.97 -10.52
CA ASP A 20 -1.19 -12.60 -11.91
C ASP A 20 -1.85 -11.27 -12.28
N VAL A 21 -3.11 -11.07 -11.88
CA VAL A 21 -3.82 -9.79 -12.09
C VAL A 21 -3.11 -8.64 -11.38
N ILE A 22 -2.54 -8.88 -10.19
CA ILE A 22 -1.77 -7.87 -9.46
C ILE A 22 -0.51 -7.49 -10.24
N ILE A 23 0.24 -8.48 -10.71
CA ILE A 23 1.49 -8.26 -11.42
C ILE A 23 1.24 -7.55 -12.76
N GLU A 24 0.12 -7.80 -13.43
CA GLU A 24 -0.28 -7.11 -14.66
C GLU A 24 -0.55 -5.60 -14.48
N THR A 25 -0.73 -5.12 -13.25
CA THR A 25 -0.85 -3.67 -12.99
C THR A 25 0.50 -2.95 -13.00
N TYR A 26 1.62 -3.68 -13.02
CA TYR A 26 2.96 -3.12 -13.12
C TYR A 26 3.38 -2.93 -14.59
N PRO A 27 4.32 -2.01 -14.88
CA PRO A 27 4.92 -1.91 -16.20
C PRO A 27 5.46 -3.27 -16.69
N PRO A 28 5.39 -3.59 -18.00
CA PRO A 28 5.73 -4.92 -18.53
C PRO A 28 7.09 -5.46 -18.08
N ASP A 29 8.12 -4.60 -18.06
CA ASP A 29 9.48 -4.98 -17.66
C ASP A 29 9.53 -5.38 -16.17
N THR A 30 8.82 -4.65 -15.31
CA THR A 30 8.70 -4.97 -13.89
C THR A 30 7.84 -6.22 -13.69
N ALA A 31 6.74 -6.35 -14.43
CA ALA A 31 5.85 -7.49 -14.34
C ALA A 31 6.56 -8.81 -14.66
N SER A 32 7.37 -8.85 -15.72
CA SER A 32 8.17 -10.03 -16.10
C SER A 32 9.11 -10.47 -14.98
N PHE A 33 9.76 -9.52 -14.31
CA PHE A 33 10.62 -9.81 -13.17
C PHE A 33 9.84 -10.33 -11.95
N LEU A 34 8.72 -9.68 -11.61
CA LEU A 34 7.91 -10.03 -10.45
C LEU A 34 7.23 -11.39 -10.57
N LYS A 35 6.97 -11.89 -11.79
CA LYS A 35 6.39 -13.23 -12.02
C LYS A 35 7.24 -14.37 -11.49
N ASN A 36 8.56 -14.21 -11.41
CA ASN A 36 9.46 -15.29 -10.97
C ASN A 36 9.56 -15.35 -9.44
N ARG A 37 8.82 -16.27 -8.81
CA ARG A 37 8.69 -16.41 -7.33
C ARG A 37 9.86 -17.13 -6.66
N ASN A 38 10.79 -17.71 -7.44
CA ASN A 38 11.74 -18.71 -6.94
C ASN A 38 12.86 -18.18 -6.02
N ASN A 39 12.94 -16.87 -5.78
CA ASN A 39 13.98 -16.32 -4.91
C ASN A 39 13.55 -14.99 -4.25
N SER A 40 13.18 -15.03 -2.97
CA SER A 40 12.78 -13.84 -2.20
C SER A 40 13.90 -12.79 -2.03
N PHE A 41 15.18 -13.19 -2.16
CA PHE A 41 16.30 -12.25 -2.19
C PHE A 41 16.38 -11.50 -3.52
N ALA A 42 16.11 -12.19 -4.63
CA ALA A 42 16.10 -11.56 -5.94
C ALA A 42 14.79 -10.80 -6.20
N ASN A 43 13.66 -11.29 -5.70
CA ASN A 43 12.32 -10.75 -5.94
C ASN A 43 11.55 -10.50 -4.62
N PRO A 44 12.01 -9.55 -3.79
CA PRO A 44 11.37 -9.28 -2.49
C PRO A 44 9.93 -8.77 -2.64
N THR A 45 9.67 -7.96 -3.68
CA THR A 45 8.33 -7.43 -3.96
C THR A 45 7.35 -8.53 -4.34
N GLY A 46 7.73 -9.44 -5.26
CA GLY A 46 6.89 -10.55 -5.66
C GLY A 46 6.59 -11.50 -4.50
N SER A 47 7.59 -11.80 -3.67
CA SER A 47 7.38 -12.61 -2.46
C SER A 47 6.46 -11.92 -1.44
N THR A 48 6.62 -10.61 -1.23
CA THR A 48 5.77 -9.84 -0.30
C THR A 48 4.31 -9.82 -0.78
N ILE A 49 4.10 -9.61 -2.07
CA ILE A 49 2.75 -9.66 -2.67
C ILE A 49 2.16 -11.05 -2.50
N SER A 50 2.88 -12.10 -2.89
CA SER A 50 2.39 -13.48 -2.83
C SER A 50 2.01 -13.89 -1.40
N GLN A 51 2.85 -13.55 -0.42
CA GLN A 51 2.58 -13.87 0.98
C GLN A 51 1.41 -13.03 1.51
N GLY A 52 1.40 -11.72 1.25
CA GLY A 52 0.35 -10.83 1.73
C GLY A 52 -1.03 -11.21 1.22
N ILE A 53 -1.17 -11.58 -0.07
CA ILE A 53 -2.47 -12.02 -0.60
C ILE A 53 -2.91 -13.37 -0.01
N GLU A 54 -1.97 -14.27 0.26
CA GLU A 54 -2.27 -15.54 0.91
C GLU A 54 -2.79 -15.32 2.34
N ASP A 55 -2.11 -14.49 3.11
CA ASP A 55 -2.48 -14.18 4.48
C ASP A 55 -3.83 -13.44 4.56
N ILE A 56 -4.08 -12.50 3.63
CA ILE A 56 -5.39 -11.83 3.51
C ILE A 56 -6.50 -12.85 3.20
N PHE A 57 -6.25 -13.77 2.26
CA PHE A 57 -7.23 -14.78 1.89
C PHE A 57 -7.53 -15.74 3.06
N ASP A 58 -6.50 -16.16 3.79
CA ASP A 58 -6.68 -17.03 4.96
C ASP A 58 -7.46 -16.36 6.08
N GLU A 59 -7.25 -15.06 6.32
CA GLU A 59 -8.05 -14.30 7.29
C GLU A 59 -9.50 -14.11 6.81
N LEU A 60 -9.75 -13.92 5.50
CA LEU A 60 -11.11 -13.91 4.96
C LEU A 60 -11.86 -15.23 5.24
N LEU A 61 -11.17 -16.38 5.20
CA LEU A 61 -11.76 -17.69 5.48
C LEU A 61 -12.03 -17.94 6.97
N ARG A 62 -11.25 -17.31 7.86
CA ARG A 62 -11.35 -17.46 9.32
C ARG A 62 -12.26 -16.43 9.98
N GLY A 63 -12.60 -15.37 9.24
CA GLY A 63 -13.23 -14.16 9.77
C GLY A 63 -12.16 -13.10 10.06
N LEU A 64 -12.33 -11.91 9.50
CA LEU A 64 -11.30 -10.87 9.50
C LEU A 64 -10.89 -10.43 10.91
N ASN A 65 -9.63 -10.67 11.28
CA ASN A 65 -8.98 -9.96 12.37
C ASN A 65 -8.41 -8.64 11.83
N ARG A 66 -9.03 -7.51 12.21
CA ARG A 66 -8.69 -6.18 11.65
C ARG A 66 -7.22 -5.83 11.82
N GLU A 67 -6.62 -6.11 12.97
CA GLU A 67 -5.21 -5.79 13.22
C GLU A 67 -4.27 -6.58 12.31
N LYS A 68 -4.46 -7.91 12.21
CA LYS A 68 -3.63 -8.76 11.33
C LYS A 68 -3.81 -8.41 9.87
N THR A 69 -5.06 -8.30 9.44
CA THR A 69 -5.39 -7.94 8.06
C THR A 69 -4.81 -6.57 7.70
N SER A 70 -4.83 -5.59 8.62
CA SER A 70 -4.20 -4.29 8.38
C SER A 70 -2.69 -4.40 8.16
N GLN A 71 -1.99 -5.31 8.85
CA GLN A 71 -0.56 -5.51 8.63
C GLN A 71 -0.28 -6.10 7.24
N PHE A 72 -1.02 -7.13 6.85
CA PHE A 72 -0.86 -7.77 5.53
C PHE A 72 -1.20 -6.81 4.38
N LEU A 73 -2.24 -5.98 4.56
CA LEU A 73 -2.57 -4.92 3.61
C LEU A 73 -1.47 -3.85 3.56
N ASP A 74 -0.89 -3.47 4.69
CA ASP A 74 0.19 -2.48 4.75
C ASP A 74 1.41 -2.92 3.94
N ASP A 75 1.81 -4.18 4.02
CA ASP A 75 2.97 -4.69 3.30
C ASP A 75 2.83 -4.49 1.78
N ILE A 76 1.66 -4.76 1.21
CA ILE A 76 1.38 -4.58 -0.22
C ILE A 76 1.16 -3.10 -0.57
N VAL A 77 0.31 -2.41 0.19
CA VAL A 77 -0.09 -1.02 -0.10
C VAL A 77 1.09 -0.06 0.03
N ARG A 78 1.97 -0.27 1.02
CA ARG A 78 3.18 0.54 1.23
C ARG A 78 4.12 0.49 0.03
N ILE A 79 4.37 -0.71 -0.51
CA ILE A 79 5.19 -0.88 -1.73
C ILE A 79 4.56 -0.09 -2.90
N ARG A 80 3.25 -0.19 -3.06
CA ARG A 80 2.54 0.49 -4.15
C ARG A 80 2.46 2.01 -3.94
N ALA A 81 2.39 2.48 -2.70
CA ALA A 81 2.34 3.90 -2.38
C ALA A 81 3.64 4.65 -2.74
N VAL A 82 4.79 3.96 -2.72
CA VAL A 82 6.10 4.52 -3.08
C VAL A 82 6.44 4.42 -4.57
N GLN A 83 5.73 3.59 -5.34
CA GLN A 83 6.00 3.31 -6.77
C GLN A 83 5.22 4.22 -7.73
N ASP A 84 4.93 5.45 -7.34
CA ASP A 84 4.21 6.46 -8.15
C ASP A 84 2.83 6.05 -8.70
N PHE A 85 2.23 4.98 -8.16
CA PHE A 85 0.85 4.63 -8.48
C PHE A 85 -0.13 5.71 -8.00
N THR A 86 -1.15 5.97 -8.80
CA THR A 86 -2.32 6.74 -8.35
C THR A 86 -3.03 5.96 -7.23
N PRO A 87 -3.83 6.64 -6.38
CA PRO A 87 -4.57 5.95 -5.31
C PRO A 87 -5.44 4.80 -5.85
N SER A 88 -6.11 4.99 -6.98
CA SER A 88 -6.93 3.96 -7.59
C SER A 88 -6.10 2.76 -8.10
N GLN A 89 -4.93 3.01 -8.69
CA GLN A 89 -4.04 1.93 -9.14
C GLN A 89 -3.43 1.15 -7.97
N ALA A 90 -3.04 1.84 -6.90
CA ALA A 90 -2.46 1.20 -5.72
C ALA A 90 -3.45 0.22 -5.07
N LEU A 91 -4.73 0.58 -5.03
CA LEU A 91 -5.79 -0.17 -4.34
C LEU A 91 -6.57 -1.13 -5.26
N SER A 92 -6.40 -1.02 -6.58
CA SER A 92 -7.19 -1.78 -7.55
C SER A 92 -7.07 -3.30 -7.40
N PHE A 93 -5.99 -3.79 -6.78
CA PHE A 93 -5.76 -5.22 -6.62
C PHE A 93 -6.84 -5.95 -5.82
N ILE A 94 -7.58 -5.25 -4.96
CA ILE A 94 -8.54 -5.88 -4.03
C ILE A 94 -9.79 -6.36 -4.78
N PHE A 95 -10.28 -5.57 -5.74
CA PHE A 95 -11.56 -5.83 -6.41
C PHE A 95 -11.58 -7.06 -7.33
N PRO A 96 -10.51 -7.39 -8.09
CA PRO A 96 -10.44 -8.59 -8.91
C PRO A 96 -10.73 -9.88 -8.14
N LEU A 97 -10.42 -9.94 -6.84
CA LEU A 97 -10.68 -11.12 -6.01
C LEU A 97 -12.14 -11.56 -6.08
N LYS A 98 -13.09 -10.62 -6.05
CA LYS A 98 -14.53 -10.92 -6.16
C LYS A 98 -14.85 -11.65 -7.46
N ARG A 99 -14.35 -11.11 -8.58
CA ARG A 99 -14.58 -11.70 -9.91
C ARG A 99 -13.93 -13.08 -9.99
N ILE A 100 -12.69 -13.23 -9.52
CA ILE A 100 -11.96 -14.50 -9.54
C ILE A 100 -12.73 -15.57 -8.75
N ILE A 101 -13.23 -15.24 -7.56
CA ILE A 101 -14.03 -16.17 -6.75
C ILE A 101 -15.31 -16.58 -7.48
N ARG A 102 -16.04 -15.64 -8.10
CA ARG A 102 -17.26 -15.95 -8.87
C ARG A 102 -16.98 -16.87 -10.05
N GLU A 103 -15.86 -16.65 -10.75
CA GLU A 103 -15.45 -17.47 -11.88
C GLU A 103 -15.05 -18.89 -11.43
N GLU A 104 -14.27 -19.00 -10.36
CA GLU A 104 -13.81 -20.29 -9.82
C GLU A 104 -14.93 -21.16 -9.22
N LEU A 105 -15.99 -20.52 -8.74
CA LEU A 105 -17.14 -21.18 -8.11
C LEU A 105 -18.41 -21.17 -8.96
N ALA A 106 -18.32 -20.80 -10.24
CA ALA A 106 -19.51 -20.58 -11.09
C ALA A 106 -20.46 -21.79 -11.14
N ALA A 107 -19.91 -23.01 -11.20
CA ALA A 107 -20.70 -24.25 -11.24
C ALA A 107 -21.38 -24.53 -9.89
N GLU A 108 -20.71 -24.27 -8.78
CA GLU A 108 -21.21 -24.45 -7.44
C GLU A 108 -22.27 -23.40 -7.08
N ILE A 109 -22.08 -22.16 -7.51
CA ILE A 109 -23.02 -21.05 -7.31
C ILE A 109 -24.37 -21.35 -7.96
N ALA A 110 -24.34 -21.83 -9.22
CA ALA A 110 -25.55 -22.17 -9.96
C ALA A 110 -26.34 -23.33 -9.31
N GLY A 111 -25.64 -24.25 -8.64
CA GLY A 111 -26.26 -25.45 -8.06
C GLY A 111 -26.60 -25.39 -6.57
N LYS A 112 -26.05 -24.45 -5.79
CA LYS A 112 -26.04 -24.53 -4.31
C LYS A 112 -26.62 -23.31 -3.56
N HIS A 113 -27.25 -22.35 -4.25
CA HIS A 113 -27.86 -21.16 -3.64
C HIS A 113 -26.92 -20.37 -2.70
N LEU A 114 -25.64 -20.24 -3.04
CA LEU A 114 -24.62 -19.57 -2.22
C LEU A 114 -24.62 -18.03 -2.33
N SER A 115 -25.70 -17.43 -2.85
CA SER A 115 -25.73 -16.01 -3.20
C SER A 115 -25.49 -15.11 -1.99
N ASP A 116 -26.12 -15.40 -0.85
CA ASP A 116 -26.02 -14.57 0.35
C ASP A 116 -24.62 -14.67 0.99
N GLU A 117 -24.03 -15.88 1.04
CA GLU A 117 -22.68 -16.08 1.56
C GLU A 117 -21.63 -15.36 0.70
N ILE A 118 -21.82 -15.36 -0.62
CA ILE A 118 -20.94 -14.63 -1.55
C ILE A 118 -21.09 -13.12 -1.39
N LEU A 119 -22.32 -12.62 -1.27
CA LEU A 119 -22.56 -11.20 -1.06
C LEU A 119 -21.94 -10.70 0.25
N ALA A 120 -22.03 -11.50 1.32
CA ALA A 120 -21.35 -11.22 2.58
C ALA A 120 -19.82 -11.16 2.40
N LEU A 121 -19.23 -12.15 1.72
CA LEU A 121 -17.80 -12.17 1.42
C LEU A 121 -17.36 -10.96 0.59
N GLU A 122 -18.14 -10.56 -0.40
CA GLU A 122 -17.85 -9.39 -1.23
C GLU A 122 -17.91 -8.08 -0.44
N SER A 123 -18.80 -8.02 0.56
CA SER A 123 -18.89 -6.88 1.47
C SER A 123 -17.64 -6.80 2.37
N GLU A 124 -17.12 -7.94 2.84
CA GLU A 124 -15.85 -8.00 3.57
C GLU A 124 -14.67 -7.54 2.68
N ILE A 125 -14.64 -7.96 1.41
CA ILE A 125 -13.63 -7.52 0.44
C ILE A 125 -13.70 -6.00 0.19
N ASP A 126 -14.89 -5.39 0.17
CA ASP A 126 -15.01 -3.92 0.11
C ASP A 126 -14.46 -3.25 1.38
N GLY A 127 -14.67 -3.86 2.54
CA GLY A 127 -14.07 -3.42 3.80
C GLY A 127 -12.54 -3.40 3.76
N LEU A 128 -11.92 -4.37 3.07
CA LEU A 128 -10.47 -4.37 2.82
C LEU A 128 -10.06 -3.14 2.01
N ALA A 129 -10.80 -2.78 0.97
CA ALA A 129 -10.49 -1.61 0.14
C ALA A 129 -10.51 -0.30 0.93
N LEU A 130 -11.48 -0.13 1.82
CA LEU A 130 -11.54 1.02 2.73
C LEU A 130 -10.34 1.06 3.68
N SER A 131 -9.99 -0.09 4.27
CA SER A 131 -8.85 -0.20 5.18
C SER A 131 -7.52 0.08 4.47
N SER A 132 -7.36 -0.42 3.24
CA SER A 132 -6.21 -0.15 2.40
C SER A 132 -6.11 1.31 1.98
N PHE A 133 -7.22 2.01 1.80
CA PHE A 133 -7.21 3.45 1.53
C PHE A 133 -6.62 4.23 2.70
N ASP A 134 -7.03 3.94 3.94
CA ASP A 134 -6.47 4.58 5.13
C ASP A 134 -4.95 4.35 5.24
N ILE A 135 -4.51 3.11 4.97
CA ILE A 135 -3.09 2.74 4.95
C ILE A 135 -2.33 3.52 3.86
N TYR A 136 -2.89 3.59 2.65
CA TYR A 136 -2.29 4.32 1.54
C TYR A 136 -2.12 5.80 1.90
N MET A 137 -3.15 6.42 2.47
CA MET A 137 -3.11 7.81 2.89
C MET A 137 -2.04 8.07 3.96
N LYS A 138 -1.92 7.20 4.97
CA LYS A 138 -0.85 7.29 5.98
C LYS A 138 0.55 7.20 5.36
N CYS A 139 0.72 6.34 4.36
CA CYS A 139 1.98 6.21 3.63
C CYS A 139 2.30 7.48 2.83
N ARG A 140 1.31 8.06 2.14
CA ARG A 140 1.48 9.31 1.36
C ARG A 140 1.76 10.52 2.24
N GLU A 141 1.04 10.65 3.35
CA GLU A 141 1.28 11.69 4.36
C GLU A 141 2.73 11.66 4.84
N LYS A 142 3.21 10.49 5.26
CA LYS A 142 4.61 10.32 5.67
C LYS A 142 5.62 10.70 4.57
N ILE A 143 5.35 10.35 3.31
CA ILE A 143 6.20 10.75 2.18
C ILE A 143 6.22 12.27 2.03
N TYR A 144 5.07 12.94 2.16
CA TYR A 144 4.98 14.39 2.06
C TYR A 144 5.67 15.10 3.23
N ASP A 145 5.54 14.58 4.44
CA ASP A 145 6.25 15.12 5.61
C ASP A 145 7.76 15.04 5.44
N ILE A 146 8.28 13.89 4.95
CA ILE A 146 9.70 13.72 4.64
C ILE A 146 10.14 14.76 3.60
N LYS A 147 9.38 14.92 2.50
CA LYS A 147 9.69 15.90 1.46
C LYS A 147 9.69 17.33 1.98
N ALA A 148 8.69 17.70 2.78
CA ALA A 148 8.58 19.04 3.35
C ALA A 148 9.75 19.34 4.31
N ASN A 149 10.12 18.37 5.15
CA ASN A 149 11.23 18.51 6.07
C ASN A 149 12.58 18.60 5.35
N GLU A 150 12.76 17.87 4.25
CA GLU A 150 13.98 17.97 3.43
C GLU A 150 14.10 19.34 2.75
N VAL A 151 12.99 19.89 2.24
CA VAL A 151 12.97 21.27 1.67
C VAL A 151 13.29 22.31 2.74
N LYS A 152 12.74 22.18 3.96
CA LYS A 152 13.08 23.07 5.08
C LYS A 152 14.56 23.00 5.42
N ARG A 153 15.12 21.79 5.59
CA ARG A 153 16.53 21.55 5.92
C ARG A 153 17.48 22.10 4.86
N SER A 154 17.21 21.83 3.59
CA SER A 154 18.01 22.35 2.47
C SER A 154 17.95 23.87 2.37
N THR A 155 16.78 24.48 2.54
CA THR A 155 16.62 25.95 2.57
C THR A 155 17.39 26.58 3.73
N PHE A 156 17.29 25.99 4.93
CA PHE A 156 18.03 26.46 6.09
C PHE A 156 19.55 26.43 5.86
N ARG A 157 20.08 25.32 5.32
CA ARG A 157 21.50 25.20 4.96
C ARG A 157 21.94 26.26 3.95
N LEU A 158 21.13 26.55 2.93
CA LEU A 158 21.46 27.60 1.94
C LEU A 158 21.52 28.99 2.57
N LEU A 159 20.60 29.31 3.49
CA LEU A 159 20.59 30.58 4.21
C LEU A 159 21.79 30.73 5.16
N GLN A 160 22.20 29.64 5.80
CA GLN A 160 23.42 29.58 6.62
C GLN A 160 24.67 29.81 5.76
N MET A 161 24.80 29.11 4.63
CA MET A 161 25.92 29.30 3.68
C MET A 161 26.00 30.73 3.13
N ALA A 162 24.86 31.40 2.97
CA ALA A 162 24.80 32.80 2.53
C ALA A 162 25.09 33.82 3.66
N ASN A 163 25.41 33.37 4.88
CA ASN A 163 25.54 34.20 6.09
C ASN A 163 24.29 35.06 6.38
N LEU A 164 23.12 34.65 5.88
CA LEU A 164 21.85 35.33 6.12
C LEU A 164 21.24 34.93 7.47
N ILE A 165 21.71 33.82 8.04
CA ILE A 165 21.39 33.33 9.38
C ILE A 165 22.71 33.12 10.12
N ASN A 166 22.87 33.72 11.30
CA ASN A 166 24.01 33.47 12.18
C ASN A 166 23.64 32.31 13.13
N ASP A 167 24.46 31.26 13.16
CA ASP A 167 24.48 30.29 14.25
C ASP A 167 24.84 31.02 15.53
N THR A 168 23.83 31.43 16.30
CA THR A 168 24.06 32.01 17.62
C THR A 168 23.94 30.99 18.73
N ASN A 169 23.50 29.76 18.47
CA ASN A 169 23.62 28.62 19.39
C ASN A 169 23.67 27.34 18.54
N GLY A 170 24.70 26.51 18.72
CA GLY A 170 24.93 25.26 17.96
C GLY A 170 23.95 24.13 18.32
N GLU A 171 22.66 24.43 18.39
CA GLU A 171 21.58 23.45 18.49
C GLU A 171 20.93 23.32 17.11
N GLU A 172 20.74 22.09 16.62
CA GLU A 172 19.90 21.84 15.45
C GLU A 172 18.53 22.48 15.72
N PRO A 173 18.04 23.39 14.84
CA PRO A 173 16.76 24.03 15.10
C PRO A 173 15.67 22.97 15.09
N ASP A 174 14.94 22.87 16.19
CA ASP A 174 13.76 22.03 16.30
C ASP A 174 12.67 22.65 15.41
N LEU A 175 12.58 22.16 14.17
CA LEU A 175 11.76 22.73 13.09
C LEU A 175 10.25 22.44 13.26
N GLU A 176 9.83 21.82 14.37
CA GLU A 176 8.44 21.50 14.67
C GLU A 176 7.59 22.70 15.10
N GLY A 177 8.18 23.85 15.39
CA GLY A 177 7.39 25.04 15.67
C GLY A 177 8.23 26.31 15.75
N SER A 178 8.31 27.08 14.66
CA SER A 178 8.98 28.38 14.69
C SER A 178 8.50 29.31 13.59
N ASN A 179 7.48 30.10 13.93
CA ASN A 179 7.06 31.30 13.19
C ASN A 179 7.99 32.51 13.46
N ASN A 180 9.20 32.28 14.00
CA ASN A 180 10.11 33.31 14.49
C ASN A 180 11.53 33.18 13.90
N LEU A 181 11.65 33.20 12.57
CA LEU A 181 12.95 33.45 11.93
C LEU A 181 13.19 34.97 11.88
N LYS A 182 14.10 35.48 12.73
CA LYS A 182 14.57 36.87 12.64
C LYS A 182 15.51 37.01 11.44
N ILE A 183 14.93 37.31 10.27
CA ILE A 183 15.68 37.61 9.04
C ILE A 183 16.34 38.99 9.19
N LYS A 184 17.67 39.06 9.12
CA LYS A 184 18.37 40.34 8.96
C LYS A 184 18.10 40.86 7.54
N ARG A 185 17.33 41.95 7.41
CA ARG A 185 17.22 42.70 6.14
C ARG A 185 18.59 43.30 5.83
N GLY A 186 19.23 42.81 4.77
CA GLY A 186 20.43 43.44 4.21
C GLY A 186 20.08 44.81 3.64
N GLU A 187 20.79 45.85 4.07
CA GLU A 187 20.69 47.18 3.48
C GLU A 187 21.21 47.13 2.04
N VAL A 188 20.30 47.36 1.09
CA VAL A 188 20.64 47.55 -0.32
C VAL A 188 21.31 48.92 -0.44
N LYS A 189 22.64 48.94 -0.54
CA LYS A 189 23.37 50.15 -0.96
C LYS A 189 23.13 50.37 -2.46
N LYS A 190 22.51 51.50 -2.77
CA LYS A 190 22.34 52.04 -4.14
C LYS A 190 23.69 52.44 -4.74
#